data_AF-A0AA44Q7Z3-F1
#
_entry.id   AF-A0AA44Q7Z3-F1
#
_cell.length_a   1.000
_cell.length_b   1.000
_cell.length_c   1.000
_cell.angle_alpha   90.00
_cell.angle_beta   90.00
_cell.angle_gamma   90.00
#
_symmetry.space_group_name_H-M   'P 1'
#
loop_
_entity.id
_entity.type
_entity.pdbx_description
1 polymer ?
#
loop_
_entity_poly.entity_id
_entity_poly.type
_entity_poly.pdbx_seq_one_letter_code
_entity_poly.pdbx_strand_id
1 'polypeptide(L)'
;MNEFQGLSNKRKAKLYKGNYKKWKEYSLNENGFFVIFSGFVEENKLKKISGNALKLYIYLGMYSKNMTGEVWHSTTTIAAYFGKSERTIRGWMKELEDQHLIKRMRLEFDGHPHVFLQPYNAGDSRKL
;
A
#
# COMPACT_ATOMS: atom_id res chain seq x y z
N MET A 1 -36.61 12.27 13.93
CA MET A 1 -35.30 12.22 14.63
C MET A 1 -34.58 10.96 14.16
N ASN A 2 -33.34 11.02 13.67
CA ASN A 2 -32.64 9.82 13.20
C ASN A 2 -32.50 8.85 14.38
N GLU A 3 -33.05 7.63 14.29
CA GLU A 3 -33.01 6.64 15.37
C GLU A 3 -31.59 6.38 15.88
N PHE A 4 -30.58 6.52 15.02
CA PHE A 4 -29.17 6.42 15.40
C PHE A 4 -28.72 7.54 16.35
N GLN A 5 -29.20 8.76 16.16
CA GLN A 5 -28.80 9.91 16.98
C GLN A 5 -29.25 9.76 18.44
N GLY A 6 -30.41 9.12 18.67
CA GLY A 6 -30.96 8.84 19.99
C GLY A 6 -30.30 7.68 20.76
N LEU A 7 -29.36 6.93 20.14
CA LEU A 7 -28.69 5.82 20.81
C LEU A 7 -27.62 6.28 21.80
N SER A 8 -27.42 5.51 22.88
CA SER A 8 -26.26 5.69 23.76
C SER A 8 -24.95 5.39 23.03
N ASN A 9 -23.85 6.02 23.47
CA ASN A 9 -22.53 5.83 22.86
C ASN A 9 -22.08 4.35 22.87
N LYS A 10 -22.45 3.57 23.90
CA LYS A 10 -22.21 2.13 23.95
C LYS A 10 -22.91 1.37 22.81
N ARG A 11 -24.17 1.70 22.52
CA ARG A 11 -24.93 1.11 21.41
C ARG A 11 -24.36 1.54 20.07
N LYS A 12 -24.04 2.84 19.90
CA LYS A 12 -23.36 3.36 18.70
C LYS A 12 -22.03 2.65 18.44
N ALA A 13 -21.19 2.46 19.46
CA ALA A 13 -19.93 1.74 19.36
C ALA A 13 -20.11 0.28 18.92
N LYS A 14 -21.14 -0.42 19.44
CA LYS A 14 -21.46 -1.79 19.01
C LYS A 14 -21.84 -1.83 17.52
N LEU A 15 -22.62 -0.86 17.05
CA LEU A 15 -22.97 -0.74 15.62
C LEU A 15 -21.75 -0.45 14.76
N TYR A 16 -20.88 0.48 15.15
CA TYR A 16 -19.64 0.76 14.41
C TYR A 16 -18.74 -0.47 14.30
N LYS A 17 -18.56 -1.22 15.39
CA LYS A 17 -17.80 -2.48 15.39
C LYS A 17 -18.43 -3.53 14.46
N GLY A 18 -19.75 -3.69 14.51
CA GLY A 18 -20.47 -4.60 13.63
C GLY A 18 -20.34 -4.23 12.15
N ASN A 19 -20.48 -2.95 11.83
CA ASN A 19 -20.34 -2.43 10.47
C ASN A 19 -18.93 -2.65 9.93
N TYR A 20 -17.90 -2.33 10.72
CA TYR A 20 -16.51 -2.56 10.31
C TYR A 20 -16.22 -4.04 10.08
N LYS A 21 -16.70 -4.93 10.97
CA LYS A 21 -16.56 -6.38 10.81
C LYS A 21 -17.18 -6.84 9.47
N LYS A 22 -18.44 -6.48 9.22
CA LYS A 22 -19.15 -6.85 7.98
C LYS A 22 -18.45 -6.32 6.73
N TRP A 23 -18.00 -5.06 6.77
CA TRP A 23 -17.23 -4.45 5.69
C TRP A 23 -15.91 -5.21 5.43
N LYS A 24 -15.18 -5.57 6.49
CA LYS A 24 -13.89 -6.26 6.37
C LYS A 24 -14.05 -7.67 5.80
N GLU A 25 -15.03 -8.43 6.29
CA GLU A 25 -15.35 -9.78 5.80
C GLU A 25 -15.71 -9.75 4.30
N TYR A 26 -16.61 -8.84 3.90
CA TYR A 26 -16.95 -8.66 2.49
C TYR A 26 -15.74 -8.26 1.64
N SER A 27 -14.93 -7.31 2.13
CA SER A 27 -13.78 -6.79 1.38
C SER A 27 -12.69 -7.85 1.15
N LEU A 28 -12.44 -8.72 2.13
CA LEU A 28 -11.46 -9.80 2.00
C LEU A 28 -11.88 -10.88 1.00
N ASN A 29 -13.19 -11.08 0.82
CA ASN A 29 -13.72 -12.09 -0.11
C ASN A 29 -13.87 -11.55 -1.54
N GLU A 30 -14.29 -10.29 -1.67
CA GLU A 30 -14.77 -9.76 -2.96
C GLU A 30 -13.85 -8.71 -3.60
N ASN A 31 -12.80 -8.24 -2.89
CA ASN A 31 -11.97 -7.12 -3.36
C ASN A 31 -10.48 -7.40 -3.26
N GLY A 32 -9.71 -6.73 -4.13
CA GLY A 32 -8.26 -6.66 -4.02
C GLY A 32 -7.85 -5.84 -2.79
N PHE A 33 -6.76 -6.24 -2.13
CA PHE A 33 -6.24 -5.55 -0.96
C PHE A 33 -4.71 -5.52 -0.98
N PHE A 34 -4.15 -4.53 -0.28
CA PHE A 34 -2.73 -4.44 0.01
C PHE A 34 -2.52 -4.45 1.52
N VAL A 35 -1.76 -5.42 2.04
CA VAL A 35 -1.51 -5.56 3.47
C VAL A 35 -0.25 -4.80 3.86
N ILE A 36 -0.37 -3.95 4.88
CA ILE A 36 0.77 -3.31 5.53
C ILE A 36 0.89 -3.84 6.96
N PHE A 37 2.03 -4.45 7.29
CA PHE A 37 2.29 -5.06 8.60
C PHE A 37 2.83 -4.05 9.61
N SER A 38 2.69 -4.35 10.91
CA SER A 38 3.06 -3.43 12.01
C SER A 38 4.52 -3.02 12.00
N GLY A 39 5.42 -3.88 11.50
CA GLY A 39 6.83 -3.55 11.36
C GLY A 39 7.11 -2.34 10.45
N PHE A 40 6.16 -1.94 9.60
CA PHE A 40 6.23 -0.68 8.87
C PHE A 40 6.30 0.55 9.80
N VAL A 41 5.58 0.48 10.92
CA VAL A 41 5.61 1.51 11.98
C VAL A 41 6.79 1.29 12.91
N GLU A 42 7.03 0.04 13.34
CA GLU A 42 8.09 -0.30 14.30
C GLU A 42 9.49 0.06 13.76
N GLU A 43 9.73 -0.12 12.46
CA GLU A 43 10.98 0.30 11.79
C GLU A 43 11.03 1.80 11.42
N ASN A 44 10.05 2.59 11.88
CA ASN A 44 9.89 4.01 11.56
C ASN A 44 9.76 4.33 10.06
N LYS A 45 9.36 3.38 9.21
CA LYS A 45 9.21 3.65 7.76
C LYS A 45 8.12 4.69 7.52
N LEU A 46 6.96 4.56 8.20
CA LEU A 46 5.87 5.53 8.12
C LEU A 46 6.30 6.95 8.49
N LYS A 47 7.22 7.08 9.45
CA LYS A 47 7.73 8.38 9.91
C LYS A 47 8.71 9.01 8.91
N LYS A 48 9.47 8.19 8.20
CA LYS A 48 10.56 8.63 7.30
C LYS A 48 10.08 8.90 5.88
N ILE A 49 9.10 8.14 5.41
CA ILE A 49 8.55 8.24 4.06
C ILE A 49 7.79 9.55 3.87
N SER A 50 8.00 10.19 2.72
CA SER A 50 7.23 11.36 2.30
C SER A 50 5.80 10.97 2.01
N GLY A 51 4.87 11.90 2.24
CA GLY A 51 3.44 11.63 2.00
C GLY A 51 3.13 11.23 0.56
N ASN A 52 3.91 11.69 -0.43
CA ASN A 52 3.71 11.32 -1.83
C ASN A 52 4.31 9.94 -2.15
N ALA A 53 5.50 9.62 -1.62
CA ALA A 53 6.03 8.27 -1.76
C ALA A 53 5.14 7.23 -1.07
N LEU A 54 4.52 7.57 0.08
CA LEU A 54 3.54 6.69 0.73
C LEU A 54 2.30 6.44 -0.13
N LYS A 55 1.75 7.49 -0.76
CA LYS A 55 0.64 7.34 -1.73
C LYS A 55 1.02 6.43 -2.88
N LEU A 56 2.24 6.59 -3.40
CA LEU A 56 2.76 5.71 -4.45
C LEU A 56 2.89 4.27 -3.93
N TYR A 57 3.43 4.05 -2.73
CA TYR A 57 3.59 2.72 -2.17
C TYR A 57 2.26 1.96 -2.05
N ILE A 58 1.22 2.63 -1.55
CA ILE A 58 -0.13 2.06 -1.48
C ILE A 58 -0.65 1.74 -2.88
N TYR A 59 -0.47 2.65 -3.85
CA TYR A 59 -0.86 2.40 -5.24
C TYR A 59 -0.16 1.16 -5.82
N LEU A 60 1.16 1.06 -5.66
CA LEU A 60 1.93 -0.10 -6.14
C LEU A 60 1.44 -1.39 -5.49
N GLY A 61 1.13 -1.36 -4.20
CA GLY A 61 0.49 -2.44 -3.47
C GLY A 61 -0.79 -2.95 -4.13
N MET A 62 -1.71 -2.04 -4.46
CA MET A 62 -3.00 -2.36 -5.07
C MET A 62 -2.90 -2.87 -6.51
N TYR A 63 -1.81 -2.57 -7.21
CA TYR A 63 -1.56 -2.96 -8.60
C TYR A 63 -0.37 -3.92 -8.74
N SER A 64 -0.13 -4.71 -7.70
CA SER A 64 0.89 -5.76 -7.68
C SER A 64 0.27 -7.16 -7.66
N LYS A 65 0.99 -8.14 -8.19
CA LYS A 65 0.62 -9.55 -8.07
C LYS A 65 0.79 -10.01 -6.62
N ASN A 66 -0.27 -10.55 -6.03
CA ASN A 66 -0.31 -10.96 -4.62
C ASN A 66 0.84 -11.88 -4.18
N MET A 67 1.28 -12.80 -5.06
CA MET A 67 2.29 -13.81 -4.73
C MET A 67 3.72 -13.42 -5.08
N THR A 68 3.93 -12.46 -6.00
CA THR A 68 5.28 -12.10 -6.49
C THR A 68 5.67 -10.66 -6.15
N GLY A 69 4.71 -9.82 -5.77
CA GLY A 69 4.93 -8.39 -5.52
C GLY A 69 5.29 -7.60 -6.79
N GLU A 70 5.23 -8.20 -7.98
CA GLU A 70 5.50 -7.52 -9.25
C GLU A 70 4.35 -6.58 -9.59
N VAL A 71 4.68 -5.31 -9.81
CA VAL A 71 3.73 -4.28 -10.25
C VAL A 71 3.58 -4.34 -11.77
N TRP A 72 2.34 -4.37 -12.24
CA TRP A 72 2.06 -4.48 -13.69
C TRP A 72 1.91 -3.12 -14.40
N HIS A 73 1.79 -2.01 -13.67
CA HIS A 73 1.70 -0.67 -14.25
C HIS A 73 3.07 -0.06 -14.56
N SER A 74 3.21 0.51 -15.75
CA SER A 74 4.39 1.26 -16.16
C SER A 74 4.50 2.61 -15.44
N THR A 75 5.69 3.22 -15.47
CA THR A 75 5.89 4.57 -14.91
C THR A 75 4.98 5.61 -15.57
N THR A 76 4.72 5.47 -16.87
CA THR A 76 3.83 6.36 -17.63
C THR A 76 2.38 6.24 -17.15
N THR A 77 1.86 5.02 -16.94
CA THR A 77 0.51 4.79 -16.39
C THR A 77 0.37 5.37 -14.99
N ILE A 78 1.39 5.19 -14.14
CA ILE A 78 1.42 5.75 -12.78
C ILE A 78 1.44 7.28 -12.83
N ALA A 79 2.24 7.87 -13.72
CA ALA A 79 2.32 9.31 -13.90
C ALA A 79 0.97 9.93 -14.31
N ALA A 80 0.27 9.28 -15.24
CA ALA A 80 -1.07 9.67 -15.66
C ALA A 80 -2.08 9.60 -14.49
N TYR A 81 -2.07 8.52 -13.71
CA TYR A 81 -2.96 8.38 -12.55
C TYR A 81 -2.79 9.50 -11.51
N PHE A 82 -1.55 9.86 -11.19
CA PHE A 82 -1.26 10.92 -10.21
C PHE A 82 -1.32 12.34 -10.79
N GLY A 83 -1.49 12.50 -12.11
CA GLY A 83 -1.38 13.79 -12.77
C GLY A 83 -0.01 14.44 -12.55
N LYS A 84 1.06 13.64 -12.63
CA LYS A 84 2.45 14.06 -12.41
C LYS A 84 3.34 13.68 -13.60
N SER A 85 4.53 14.27 -13.66
CA SER A 85 5.54 13.86 -14.64
C SER A 85 6.19 12.53 -14.25
N GLU A 86 6.66 11.75 -15.24
CA GLU A 86 7.42 10.53 -14.97
C GLU A 86 8.66 10.79 -14.11
N ARG A 87 9.32 11.94 -14.27
CA ARG A 87 10.45 12.36 -13.42
C ARG A 87 10.06 12.42 -11.95
N THR A 88 8.88 12.96 -11.65
CA THR A 88 8.34 13.03 -10.28
C THR A 88 8.10 11.64 -9.72
N ILE A 89 7.45 10.77 -10.51
CA ILE A 89 7.20 9.37 -10.11
C ILE A 89 8.52 8.62 -9.88
N ARG A 90 9.52 8.80 -10.74
CA ARG A 90 10.85 8.21 -10.56
C ARG A 90 11.53 8.70 -9.28
N GLY A 91 11.32 9.95 -8.88
CA GLY A 91 11.78 10.49 -7.60
C GLY A 91 11.13 9.77 -6.41
N TRP A 92 9.81 9.61 -6.42
CA TRP A 92 9.10 8.87 -5.37
C TRP A 92 9.51 7.39 -5.33
N MET A 93 9.68 6.77 -6.50
CA MET A 93 10.19 5.39 -6.61
C MET A 93 11.60 5.25 -6.00
N LYS A 94 12.48 6.22 -6.25
CA LYS A 94 13.83 6.22 -5.68
C LYS A 94 13.78 6.31 -4.16
N GLU A 95 12.92 7.14 -3.61
CA GLU A 95 12.70 7.23 -2.16
C GLU A 95 12.21 5.90 -1.56
N LEU A 96 11.27 5.23 -2.22
CA LEU A 96 10.80 3.90 -1.82
C LEU A 96 11.90 2.84 -1.88
N GLU A 97 12.75 2.88 -2.91
CA GLU A 97 13.89 1.97 -3.06
C GLU A 97 14.95 2.23 -1.97
N ASP A 98 15.21 3.49 -1.63
CA ASP A 98 16.13 3.90 -0.54
C ASP A 98 15.64 3.46 0.84
N GLN A 99 14.34 3.23 1.01
CA GLN A 99 13.76 2.66 2.23
C GLN A 99 13.59 1.13 2.18
N HIS A 100 14.09 0.49 1.13
CA HIS A 100 13.94 -0.95 0.87
C HIS A 100 12.49 -1.43 0.85
N LEU A 101 11.56 -0.57 0.41
CA LEU A 101 10.14 -0.90 0.26
C LEU A 101 9.82 -1.45 -1.12
N ILE A 102 10.60 -1.06 -2.13
CA ILE A 102 10.51 -1.59 -3.49
C ILE A 102 11.91 -1.86 -4.03
N LYS A 103 11.98 -2.65 -5.10
CA LYS A 103 13.16 -2.81 -5.93
C LYS A 103 12.80 -2.54 -7.38
N ARG A 104 13.65 -1.79 -8.07
CA ARG A 104 13.51 -1.54 -9.51
C ARG A 104 14.64 -2.22 -10.27
N MET A 105 14.31 -2.92 -11.34
CA MET A 105 15.32 -3.57 -12.20
C MET A 105 14.80 -3.77 -13.62
N ARG A 106 15.72 -3.76 -14.60
CA ARG A 106 15.42 -4.21 -15.96
C ARG A 106 15.72 -5.70 -16.03
N LEU A 107 14.83 -6.46 -16.66
CA LEU A 107 15.05 -7.88 -16.90
C LEU A 107 15.91 -8.12 -18.14
N GLU A 108 15.90 -7.17 -19.07
CA GLU A 108 16.66 -7.20 -20.33
C GLU A 108 17.43 -5.88 -20.52
N PHE A 109 18.42 -5.87 -21.42
CA PHE A 109 19.35 -4.74 -21.59
C PHE A 109 18.63 -3.43 -21.99
N ASP A 110 17.63 -3.51 -22.86
CA ASP A 110 16.79 -2.39 -23.33
C ASP A 110 15.37 -2.39 -22.74
N GLY A 111 15.04 -3.39 -21.92
CA GLY A 111 13.71 -3.59 -21.37
C GLY A 111 13.25 -2.48 -20.42
N HIS A 112 11.93 -2.33 -20.30
CA HIS A 112 11.35 -1.43 -19.31
C HIS A 112 11.68 -1.88 -17.88
N PRO A 113 11.88 -0.94 -16.94
CA PRO A 113 12.16 -1.31 -15.55
C PRO A 113 10.90 -1.89 -14.90
N HIS A 114 11.02 -3.09 -14.35
CA HIS A 114 10.03 -3.74 -13.50
C HIS A 114 10.17 -3.22 -12.07
N VAL A 115 9.06 -3.23 -11.33
CA VAL A 115 8.99 -2.82 -9.93
C VAL A 115 8.48 -3.98 -9.09
N PHE A 116 9.21 -4.32 -8.04
CA PHE A 116 8.89 -5.40 -7.12
C PHE A 116 8.74 -4.85 -5.71
N LEU A 117 7.62 -5.11 -5.07
CA LEU A 117 7.46 -4.84 -3.64
C LEU A 117 8.45 -5.70 -2.86
N GLN A 118 9.06 -5.12 -1.83
CA GLN A 118 10.02 -5.82 -0.99
C GLN A 118 9.39 -6.16 0.36
N PRO A 119 9.69 -7.33 0.93
CA PRO A 119 9.30 -7.63 2.30
C PRO A 119 9.97 -6.65 3.26
N TYR A 120 9.39 -6.51 4.43
CA TYR A 120 9.95 -5.82 5.59
C TYR A 120 9.50 -6.57 6.84
N ASN A 121 9.96 -6.17 8.02
CA ASN A 121 9.58 -6.87 9.25
C ASN A 121 8.05 -6.90 9.41
N ALA A 122 7.51 -8.08 9.68
CA ALA A 122 6.08 -8.33 9.87
C ALA A 122 5.75 -8.90 11.26
N GLY A 123 6.69 -8.80 12.21
CA GLY A 123 6.53 -9.29 13.58
C GLY A 123 7.24 -10.63 13.86
N ASP A 124 7.90 -11.23 12.87
CA ASP A 124 8.89 -12.30 13.08
C ASP A 124 9.99 -12.22 12.01
N SER A 125 11.22 -12.43 12.48
CA SER A 125 12.48 -12.07 11.84
C SER A 125 12.71 -12.70 10.46
N ARG A 126 13.20 -11.89 9.51
CA ARG A 126 13.94 -12.42 8.36
C ARG A 126 15.10 -13.26 8.90
N LYS A 127 15.12 -14.56 8.59
CA LYS A 127 16.40 -15.23 8.34
C LYS A 127 16.85 -14.79 6.95
N LEU A 128 17.82 -13.89 6.90
CA LEU A 128 18.67 -13.72 5.74
C LEU A 128 19.59 -14.94 5.64
#